data_AF-A0A6G9GVH9-F1
#
_entry.id   AF-A0A6G9GVH9-F1
#
_cell.length_a   1.000
_cell.length_b   1.000
_cell.length_c   1.000
_cell.angle_alpha   90.00
_cell.angle_beta   90.00
_cell.angle_gamma   90.00
#
_symmetry.space_group_name_H-M   'P 1'
#
loop_
_entity.id
_entity.type
_entity.pdbx_description
1 polymer ?
#
loop_
_entity_poly.entity_id
_entity_poly.type
_entity_poly.pdbx_seq_one_letter_code
_entity_poly.pdbx_strand_id
1 'polypeptide(L)'
;MTATGTPRTTAEVPTTPPDGVTAEPVDPPRAPPATATATATATGQDDAGSPVPAPPREITEAARLAPDHWLSVPDPDWSGRGRPPEWAVPGRWRSGDTGEIVEWQPNPGFRPSPTSLGWPVPGDPAEAAIQLAVTGYGPSSEVMRTLARAVVDVPLGPGGDPLAAAASDGSPVVPVFTMPGYLSLFGDFATARIPVADLLERIPAGHALYVNPSGPAGLVVDAGAVGRAVTASHEAPDTPGSPEPRT
;
A
#
# COMPACT_ATOMS: atom_id res chain seq x y z
N MET A 1 37.83 -20.17 -57.54
CA MET A 1 38.60 -20.80 -56.44
C MET A 1 39.85 -19.95 -56.22
N THR A 2 39.79 -19.03 -55.26
CA THR A 2 40.93 -18.23 -54.80
C THR A 2 40.67 -17.91 -53.34
N ALA A 3 41.46 -18.51 -52.45
CA ALA A 3 41.34 -18.37 -51.00
C ALA A 3 42.36 -17.33 -50.53
N THR A 4 41.88 -16.24 -49.93
CA THR A 4 42.72 -15.27 -49.23
C THR A 4 42.54 -15.48 -47.74
N GLY A 5 43.57 -16.04 -47.10
CA GLY A 5 43.62 -16.25 -45.66
C GLY A 5 44.01 -14.96 -44.93
N THR A 6 43.19 -14.57 -43.97
CA THR A 6 43.47 -13.49 -43.01
C THR A 6 44.14 -14.08 -41.76
N PRO A 7 45.25 -13.54 -41.25
CA PRO A 7 45.83 -14.01 -40.00
C PRO A 7 45.02 -13.50 -38.80
N ARG A 8 44.79 -14.41 -37.84
CA ARG A 8 44.23 -14.13 -36.51
C ARG A 8 45.22 -13.29 -35.71
N THR A 9 44.77 -12.16 -35.17
CA THR A 9 45.46 -11.44 -34.09
C THR A 9 44.90 -11.94 -32.76
N THR A 10 45.78 -12.57 -31.98
CA THR A 10 45.58 -12.88 -30.56
C THR A 10 45.62 -11.56 -29.79
N ALA A 11 44.49 -11.14 -29.21
CA ALA A 11 44.45 -10.08 -28.22
C ALA A 11 44.47 -10.72 -26.83
N GLU A 12 45.54 -10.42 -26.11
CA GLU A 12 45.85 -10.83 -24.75
C GLU A 12 44.85 -10.23 -23.76
N VAL A 13 44.34 -11.06 -22.85
CA VAL A 13 43.42 -10.68 -21.78
C VAL A 13 44.25 -10.13 -20.60
N PRO A 14 44.05 -8.88 -20.16
CA PRO A 14 44.57 -8.45 -18.87
C PRO A 14 43.60 -8.89 -17.76
N THR A 15 44.02 -9.88 -16.99
CA THR A 15 43.36 -10.30 -15.75
C THR A 15 43.87 -9.42 -14.61
N THR A 16 43.05 -8.47 -14.14
CA THR A 16 43.24 -7.80 -12.84
C THR A 16 41.86 -7.59 -12.22
N PRO A 17 41.62 -8.06 -10.98
CA PRO A 17 40.35 -7.86 -10.30
C PRO A 17 40.31 -6.45 -9.71
N PRO A 18 39.20 -5.70 -9.80
CA PRO A 18 39.01 -4.55 -8.92
C PRO A 18 38.60 -5.04 -7.52
N ASP A 19 39.38 -4.64 -6.53
CA ASP A 19 39.04 -4.72 -5.11
C ASP A 19 37.73 -3.97 -4.82
N GLY A 20 36.85 -4.63 -4.06
CA GLY A 20 35.94 -4.04 -3.08
C GLY A 20 35.11 -2.82 -3.49
N VAL A 21 34.03 -3.03 -4.26
CA VAL A 21 32.83 -2.18 -4.12
C VAL A 21 31.97 -2.77 -3.02
N THR A 22 32.07 -2.18 -1.83
CA THR A 22 31.03 -2.29 -0.80
C THR A 22 29.76 -1.69 -1.39
N ALA A 23 28.75 -2.52 -1.65
CA ALA A 23 27.42 -2.05 -1.99
C ALA A 23 26.84 -1.30 -0.78
N GLU A 24 26.76 0.03 -0.86
CA GLU A 24 25.92 0.80 0.06
C GLU A 24 24.45 0.39 -0.13
N PRO A 25 23.64 0.36 0.95
CA PRO A 25 22.23 0.10 0.84
C PRO A 25 21.57 1.24 0.05
N VAL A 26 20.96 0.89 -1.08
CA VAL A 26 20.13 1.80 -1.88
C VAL A 26 18.86 2.10 -1.08
N ASP A 27 18.73 3.36 -0.64
CA ASP A 27 17.52 3.91 -0.02
C ASP A 27 16.34 3.79 -1.01
N PRO A 28 15.17 3.24 -0.62
CA PRO A 28 14.01 3.21 -1.51
C PRO A 28 13.54 4.63 -1.86
N PRO A 29 12.92 4.83 -3.05
CA PRO A 29 12.53 6.16 -3.50
C PRO A 29 11.53 6.81 -2.54
N ARG A 30 11.91 7.99 -2.05
CA ARG A 30 11.05 8.90 -1.28
C ARG A 30 9.82 9.24 -2.12
N ALA A 31 8.64 8.97 -1.58
CA ALA A 31 7.36 9.39 -2.18
C ALA A 31 7.37 10.91 -2.45
N PRO A 32 6.76 11.38 -3.56
CA PRO A 32 6.76 12.80 -3.91
C PRO A 32 6.06 13.63 -2.82
N PRO A 33 6.51 14.87 -2.57
CA PRO A 33 5.88 15.72 -1.57
C PRO A 33 4.47 16.11 -2.04
N ALA A 34 3.47 15.86 -1.19
CA ALA A 34 2.18 16.51 -1.31
C ALA A 34 2.38 18.01 -1.05
N THR A 35 2.27 18.82 -2.11
CA THR A 35 2.38 20.26 -2.04
C THR A 35 1.18 20.84 -1.28
N ALA A 36 1.33 21.07 0.01
CA ALA A 36 0.48 21.97 0.78
C ALA A 36 1.30 23.23 1.09
N THR A 37 1.11 24.26 0.27
CA THR A 37 1.65 25.60 0.54
C THR A 37 0.87 26.19 1.71
N ALA A 38 1.45 26.17 2.90
CA ALA A 38 0.99 26.97 4.03
C ALA A 38 2.11 27.94 4.41
N THR A 39 1.97 29.18 3.97
CA THR A 39 2.78 30.32 4.39
C THR A 39 2.49 30.57 5.88
N ALA A 40 3.40 30.19 6.77
CA ALA A 40 3.34 30.56 8.18
C ALA A 40 4.39 31.63 8.48
N THR A 41 3.92 32.87 8.57
CA THR A 41 4.64 34.01 9.12
C THR A 41 4.99 33.69 10.58
N ALA A 42 6.29 33.69 10.91
CA ALA A 42 6.76 33.47 12.26
C ALA A 42 6.36 34.63 13.20
N THR A 43 5.67 34.30 14.29
CA THR A 43 5.71 35.08 15.53
C THR A 43 5.59 34.12 16.70
N GLY A 44 6.57 34.11 17.59
CA GLY A 44 6.60 33.22 18.76
C GLY A 44 5.48 33.53 19.73
N GLN A 45 4.86 32.48 20.28
CA GLN A 45 3.92 32.59 21.38
C GLN A 45 3.88 31.26 22.16
N ASP A 46 3.85 31.37 23.47
CA ASP A 46 3.96 30.33 24.49
C ASP A 46 3.18 29.03 24.19
N ASP A 47 3.83 27.89 24.45
CA ASP A 47 3.33 26.53 24.21
C ASP A 47 2.26 26.16 25.26
N ALA A 48 1.08 26.77 25.12
CA ALA A 48 -0.12 26.38 25.85
C ALA A 48 -0.59 25.01 25.33
N GLY A 49 -0.35 23.99 26.16
CA GLY A 49 -0.51 22.56 25.89
C GLY A 49 -1.67 22.17 24.97
N SER A 50 -1.34 21.39 23.95
CA SER A 50 -2.34 20.62 23.21
C SER A 50 -3.19 19.80 24.19
N PRO A 51 -4.52 19.79 24.06
CA PRO A 51 -5.38 19.06 24.97
C PRO A 51 -4.99 17.58 24.99
N VAL A 52 -4.84 17.02 26.19
CA VAL A 52 -4.59 15.58 26.37
C VAL A 52 -5.79 14.81 25.83
N PRO A 53 -5.62 13.95 24.80
CA PRO A 53 -6.72 13.16 24.27
C PRO A 53 -7.25 12.23 25.36
N ALA A 54 -8.58 12.07 25.40
CA ALA A 54 -9.23 11.20 26.37
C ALA A 54 -8.71 9.76 26.20
N PRO A 55 -8.05 9.19 27.22
CA PRO A 55 -7.53 7.83 27.16
C PRO A 55 -8.67 6.81 27.13
N PRO A 56 -8.51 5.65 26.47
CA PRO A 56 -9.39 4.52 26.64
C PRO A 56 -9.52 4.11 28.12
N ARG A 57 -10.61 3.43 28.45
CA ARG A 57 -10.90 3.00 29.82
C ARG A 57 -9.77 2.14 30.38
N GLU A 58 -9.24 1.24 29.56
CA GLU A 58 -8.17 0.31 29.90
C GLU A 58 -6.88 1.04 30.29
N ILE A 59 -6.57 2.17 29.62
CA ILE A 59 -5.42 3.02 29.97
C ILE A 59 -5.64 3.71 31.31
N THR A 60 -6.86 4.17 31.57
CA THR A 60 -7.20 4.82 32.86
C THR A 60 -7.15 3.82 34.02
N GLU A 61 -7.59 2.58 33.81
CA GLU A 61 -7.48 1.51 34.80
C GLU A 61 -6.02 1.09 35.03
N ALA A 62 -5.21 0.98 33.97
CA ALA A 62 -3.79 0.68 34.07
C ALA A 62 -3.00 1.79 34.80
N ALA A 63 -3.33 3.06 34.55
CA ALA A 63 -2.69 4.21 35.20
C ALA A 63 -2.81 4.19 36.72
N ARG A 64 -3.95 3.75 37.25
CA ARG A 64 -4.17 3.58 38.70
C ARG A 64 -3.30 2.51 39.33
N LEU A 65 -2.88 1.53 38.54
CA LEU A 65 -2.02 0.42 38.98
C LEU A 65 -0.53 0.71 38.75
N ALA A 66 -0.21 1.68 37.89
CA ALA A 66 1.14 2.06 37.53
C ALA A 66 1.28 3.60 37.58
N PRO A 67 1.47 4.19 38.77
CA PRO A 67 1.78 5.61 38.89
C PRO A 67 3.14 5.93 38.25
N ASP A 68 3.30 7.19 37.80
CA ASP A 68 4.49 7.70 37.11
C ASP A 68 4.99 6.82 35.95
N HIS A 69 4.07 6.26 35.16
CA HIS A 69 4.36 5.39 34.02
C HIS A 69 3.81 5.94 32.70
N TRP A 70 4.45 5.53 31.61
CA TRP A 70 3.97 5.75 30.27
C TRP A 70 3.17 4.56 29.77
N LEU A 71 1.99 4.83 29.22
CA LEU A 71 1.00 3.84 28.78
C LEU A 71 0.59 4.14 27.34
N SER A 72 0.41 3.11 26.53
CA SER A 72 0.05 3.25 25.11
C SER A 72 -0.86 2.12 24.67
N VAL A 73 -1.72 2.41 23.70
CA VAL A 73 -2.51 1.40 22.97
C VAL A 73 -1.97 1.35 21.54
N PRO A 74 -1.71 0.16 20.97
CA PRO A 74 -1.38 0.06 19.55
C PRO A 74 -2.57 0.47 18.68
N ASP A 75 -2.28 0.78 17.42
CA ASP A 75 -3.27 0.98 16.38
C ASP A 75 -4.21 -0.25 16.27
N PRO A 76 -5.53 -0.06 16.10
CA PRO A 76 -6.51 -1.14 16.03
C PRO A 76 -6.23 -2.20 14.95
N ASP A 77 -5.59 -1.83 13.84
CA ASP A 77 -5.34 -2.76 12.73
C ASP A 77 -3.98 -3.47 12.87
N TRP A 78 -3.20 -3.15 13.92
CA TRP A 78 -1.97 -3.88 14.23
C TRP A 78 -2.27 -5.24 14.88
N SER A 79 -1.88 -6.32 14.21
CA SER A 79 -2.17 -7.71 14.62
C SER A 79 -0.92 -8.55 14.98
N GLY A 80 0.22 -7.88 15.20
CA GLY A 80 1.48 -8.54 15.54
C GLY A 80 1.47 -9.23 16.91
N ARG A 81 2.40 -10.16 17.12
CA ARG A 81 2.63 -10.76 18.44
C ARG A 81 3.69 -9.97 19.21
N GLY A 82 3.51 -9.86 20.53
CA GLY A 82 4.49 -9.25 21.42
C GLY A 82 4.35 -7.74 21.52
N ARG A 83 5.46 -7.03 21.69
CA ARG A 83 5.45 -5.56 21.80
C ARG A 83 5.20 -4.93 20.42
N PRO A 84 4.22 -4.01 20.29
CA PRO A 84 4.03 -3.26 19.07
C PRO A 84 5.30 -2.50 18.66
N PRO A 85 5.65 -2.49 17.37
CA PRO A 85 6.70 -1.60 16.88
C PRO A 85 6.26 -0.15 17.05
N GLU A 86 7.22 0.77 17.14
CA GLU A 86 6.95 2.17 17.42
C GLU A 86 5.99 2.80 16.39
N TRP A 87 6.12 2.47 15.11
CA TRP A 87 5.25 3.00 14.05
C TRP A 87 3.77 2.60 14.20
N ALA A 88 3.46 1.57 14.98
CA ALA A 88 2.10 1.09 15.20
C ALA A 88 1.45 1.71 16.44
N VAL A 89 2.09 2.69 17.09
CA VAL A 89 1.60 3.32 18.32
C VAL A 89 1.35 4.81 18.06
N PRO A 90 0.11 5.32 18.22
CA PRO A 90 -0.21 6.74 18.00
C PRO A 90 0.53 7.72 18.92
N GLY A 91 0.85 7.25 20.12
CA GLY A 91 1.48 8.02 21.17
C GLY A 91 1.26 7.35 22.52
N ARG A 92 1.53 8.09 23.59
CA ARG A 92 1.44 7.55 24.95
C ARG A 92 0.95 8.58 25.95
N TRP A 93 0.21 8.10 26.93
CA TRP A 93 -0.23 8.86 28.09
C TRP A 93 0.73 8.64 29.26
N ARG A 94 1.00 9.68 30.05
CA ARG A 94 1.71 9.57 31.32
C ARG A 94 0.72 9.56 32.48
N SER A 95 0.84 8.60 33.37
CA SER A 95 0.18 8.65 34.68
C SER A 95 0.97 9.54 35.64
N GLY A 96 0.26 10.25 36.51
CA GLY A 96 0.81 10.98 37.65
C GLY A 96 1.05 10.06 38.84
N ASP A 97 1.40 10.66 39.97
CA ASP A 97 1.71 9.97 41.22
C ASP A 97 0.47 9.31 41.86
N THR A 98 -0.73 9.83 41.60
CA THR A 98 -2.00 9.24 42.05
C THR A 98 -2.65 8.33 41.01
N GLY A 99 -1.99 8.11 39.86
CA GLY A 99 -2.47 7.26 38.78
C GLY A 99 -3.51 7.89 37.86
N GLU A 100 -3.69 9.21 37.94
CA GLU A 100 -4.43 10.03 36.99
C GLU A 100 -3.61 10.30 35.72
N ILE A 101 -4.24 10.53 34.57
CA ILE A 101 -3.52 10.88 33.34
C ILE A 101 -3.20 12.37 33.34
N VAL A 102 -1.91 12.69 33.22
CA VAL A 102 -1.40 14.07 33.34
C VAL A 102 -0.79 14.62 32.05
N GLU A 103 -0.38 13.74 31.13
CA GLU A 103 0.35 14.15 29.93
C GLU A 103 0.05 13.21 28.75
N TRP A 104 0.11 13.77 27.54
CA TRP A 104 0.12 13.00 26.30
C TRP A 104 1.34 13.38 25.47
N GLN A 105 2.06 12.36 25.00
CA GLN A 105 3.12 12.54 24.02
C GLN A 105 2.71 11.87 22.71
N PRO A 106 2.46 12.66 21.63
CA PRO A 106 2.21 12.09 20.31
C PRO A 106 3.48 11.42 19.78
N ASN A 107 3.29 10.36 18.99
CA ASN A 107 4.39 9.72 18.29
C ASN A 107 4.48 10.25 16.84
N PRO A 108 5.52 11.04 16.48
CA PRO A 108 5.68 11.53 15.12
C PRO A 108 6.00 10.42 14.11
N GLY A 109 6.43 9.24 14.57
CA GLY A 109 6.67 8.06 13.74
C GLY A 109 5.43 7.18 13.50
N PHE A 110 4.27 7.56 14.05
CA PHE A 110 3.03 6.80 13.90
C PHE A 110 2.59 6.72 12.43
N ARG A 111 2.26 5.50 11.99
CA ARG A 111 1.66 5.21 10.69
C ARG A 111 0.21 4.79 10.91
N PRO A 112 -0.77 5.66 10.64
CA PRO A 112 -2.16 5.35 10.89
C PRO A 112 -2.66 4.27 9.94
N SER A 113 -3.39 3.31 10.48
CA SER A 113 -4.13 2.32 9.70
C SER A 113 -5.36 2.91 8.99
N PRO A 114 -6.02 2.15 8.11
CA PRO A 114 -7.30 2.54 7.53
C PRO A 114 -8.34 2.91 8.59
N THR A 115 -8.46 2.12 9.67
CA THR A 115 -9.38 2.41 10.77
C THR A 115 -9.03 3.74 11.45
N SER A 116 -7.75 3.98 11.75
CA SER A 116 -7.28 5.23 12.38
C SER A 116 -7.43 6.46 11.47
N LEU A 117 -7.39 6.27 10.15
CA LEU A 117 -7.68 7.30 9.16
C LEU A 117 -9.18 7.56 8.99
N GLY A 118 -10.05 6.78 9.64
CA GLY A 118 -11.51 6.88 9.50
C GLY A 118 -12.00 6.45 8.11
N TRP A 119 -11.24 5.60 7.42
CA TRP A 119 -11.66 5.08 6.13
C TRP A 119 -12.86 4.15 6.28
N PRO A 120 -13.74 4.09 5.26
CA PRO A 120 -14.87 3.16 5.28
C PRO A 120 -14.39 1.72 5.30
N VAL A 121 -15.17 0.85 5.94
CA VAL A 121 -14.98 -0.60 5.87
C VAL A 121 -14.92 -1.02 4.40
N PRO A 122 -13.89 -1.77 3.97
CA PRO A 122 -13.72 -2.13 2.58
C PRO A 122 -14.91 -2.98 2.09
N GLY A 123 -15.42 -2.65 0.90
CA GLY A 123 -16.58 -3.32 0.32
C GLY A 123 -16.26 -4.68 -0.32
N ASP A 124 -14.99 -4.92 -0.64
CA ASP A 124 -14.53 -6.15 -1.28
C ASP A 124 -13.06 -6.49 -0.87
N PRO A 125 -12.58 -7.72 -1.16
CA PRO A 125 -11.23 -8.14 -0.80
C PRO A 125 -10.09 -7.32 -1.44
N ALA A 126 -10.28 -6.81 -2.66
CA ALA A 126 -9.26 -6.01 -3.33
C ALA A 126 -9.17 -4.61 -2.69
N GLU A 127 -10.30 -3.98 -2.38
CA GLU A 127 -10.33 -2.73 -1.61
C GLU A 127 -9.67 -2.93 -0.23
N ALA A 128 -9.97 -4.04 0.47
CA ALA A 128 -9.33 -4.35 1.74
C ALA A 128 -7.80 -4.46 1.62
N ALA A 129 -7.32 -5.19 0.61
CA ALA A 129 -5.89 -5.33 0.35
C ALA A 129 -5.23 -4.00 -0.01
N ILE A 130 -5.90 -3.14 -0.80
CA ILE A 130 -5.38 -1.83 -1.20
C ILE A 130 -5.28 -0.91 0.01
N GLN A 131 -6.32 -0.82 0.85
CA GLN A 131 -6.30 0.02 2.04
C GLN A 131 -5.15 -0.36 2.98
N LEU A 132 -4.96 -1.66 3.23
CA LEU A 132 -3.86 -2.16 4.06
C LEU A 132 -2.49 -1.93 3.40
N ALA A 133 -2.35 -2.13 2.09
CA ALA A 133 -1.08 -1.93 1.40
C ALA A 133 -0.63 -0.46 1.40
N VAL A 134 -1.55 0.47 1.12
CA VAL A 134 -1.26 1.92 1.07
C VAL A 134 -0.87 2.47 2.45
N THR A 135 -1.45 1.93 3.52
CA THR A 135 -1.12 2.32 4.90
C THR A 135 0.08 1.54 5.48
N GLY A 136 0.60 0.55 4.74
CA GLY A 136 1.74 -0.26 5.17
C GLY A 136 1.39 -1.39 6.15
N TYR A 137 0.11 -1.68 6.34
CA TYR A 137 -0.40 -2.78 7.20
C TYR A 137 -0.56 -4.11 6.45
N GLY A 138 -0.43 -4.11 5.12
CA GLY A 138 -0.52 -5.30 4.28
C GLY A 138 0.54 -5.30 3.17
N PRO A 139 0.91 -6.49 2.65
CA PRO A 139 1.85 -6.57 1.55
C PRO A 139 1.17 -6.27 0.20
N SER A 140 1.86 -5.59 -0.71
CA SER A 140 1.33 -5.28 -2.05
C SER A 140 1.04 -6.54 -2.89
N SER A 141 1.65 -7.68 -2.58
CA SER A 141 1.36 -8.96 -3.24
C SER A 141 -0.08 -9.43 -3.03
N GLU A 142 -0.68 -9.08 -1.88
CA GLU A 142 -2.07 -9.40 -1.60
C GLU A 142 -3.02 -8.64 -2.53
N VAL A 143 -2.70 -7.39 -2.86
CA VAL A 143 -3.46 -6.61 -3.85
C VAL A 143 -3.48 -7.32 -5.20
N MET A 144 -2.32 -7.77 -5.69
CA MET A 144 -2.23 -8.47 -6.97
C MET A 144 -3.02 -9.79 -6.94
N ARG A 145 -2.95 -10.52 -5.83
CA ARG A 145 -3.67 -11.78 -5.63
C ARG A 145 -5.20 -11.58 -5.63
N THR A 146 -5.70 -10.55 -4.96
CA THR A 146 -7.14 -10.26 -4.92
C THR A 146 -7.63 -9.73 -6.26
N LEU A 147 -6.85 -8.86 -6.92
CA LEU A 147 -7.20 -8.34 -8.25
C LEU A 147 -7.22 -9.42 -9.32
N ALA A 148 -6.29 -10.37 -9.30
CA ALA A 148 -6.25 -11.48 -10.24
C ALA A 148 -7.55 -12.30 -10.28
N ARG A 149 -8.34 -12.27 -9.20
CA ARG A 149 -9.62 -12.99 -9.06
C ARG A 149 -10.84 -12.07 -9.14
N ALA A 150 -10.62 -10.76 -9.29
CA ALA A 150 -11.68 -9.78 -9.27
C ALA A 150 -12.40 -9.69 -10.63
N VAL A 151 -13.66 -9.30 -10.56
CA VAL A 151 -14.41 -8.78 -11.70
C VAL A 151 -14.56 -7.28 -11.46
N VAL A 152 -14.11 -6.47 -12.42
CA VAL A 152 -14.06 -5.01 -12.29
C VAL A 152 -14.99 -4.35 -13.29
N ASP A 153 -15.48 -3.18 -12.92
CA ASP A 153 -16.12 -2.24 -13.84
C ASP A 153 -15.05 -1.34 -14.45
N VAL A 154 -15.08 -1.20 -15.77
CA VAL A 154 -14.08 -0.45 -16.55
C VAL A 154 -14.80 0.55 -17.43
N PRO A 155 -14.53 1.87 -17.29
CA PRO A 155 -15.02 2.87 -18.22
C PRO A 155 -14.52 2.60 -19.64
N LEU A 156 -15.35 2.89 -20.63
CA LEU A 156 -15.04 2.68 -22.04
C LEU A 156 -14.83 4.02 -22.75
N GLY A 157 -13.85 4.04 -23.65
CA GLY A 157 -13.69 5.12 -24.62
C GLY A 157 -14.75 5.05 -25.74
N PRO A 158 -14.79 6.06 -26.64
CA PRO A 158 -15.78 6.12 -27.72
C PRO A 158 -15.81 4.89 -28.66
N GLY A 159 -14.70 4.14 -28.77
CA GLY A 159 -14.59 2.92 -29.56
C GLY A 159 -15.06 1.64 -28.86
N GLY A 160 -15.44 1.71 -27.58
CA GLY A 160 -15.78 0.54 -26.75
C GLY A 160 -14.56 -0.17 -26.13
N ASP A 161 -13.35 0.33 -26.37
CA ASP A 161 -12.13 -0.11 -25.69
C ASP A 161 -12.03 0.45 -24.26
N PRO A 162 -11.27 -0.21 -23.36
CA PRO A 162 -10.98 0.35 -22.04
C PRO A 162 -10.46 1.79 -22.14
N LEU A 163 -11.00 2.67 -21.29
CA LEU A 163 -10.60 4.07 -21.27
C LEU A 163 -9.12 4.18 -20.90
N ALA A 164 -8.31 4.71 -21.83
CA ALA A 164 -6.94 5.12 -21.53
C ALA A 164 -6.95 6.53 -20.91
N ALA A 165 -6.18 6.71 -19.84
CA ALA A 165 -6.01 7.96 -19.12
C ALA A 165 -4.54 8.14 -18.70
N ALA A 166 -4.25 9.27 -18.07
CA ALA A 166 -2.96 9.52 -17.42
C ALA A 166 -3.18 9.73 -15.92
N ALA A 167 -2.31 9.15 -15.10
CA ALA A 167 -2.20 9.48 -13.69
C ALA A 167 -1.62 10.89 -13.52
N SER A 168 -1.60 11.41 -12.29
CA SER A 168 -1.14 12.78 -11.99
C SER A 168 0.34 13.02 -12.32
N ASP A 169 1.13 11.97 -12.38
CA ASP A 169 2.53 11.96 -12.80
C ASP A 169 2.71 11.84 -14.33
N GLY A 170 1.62 11.72 -15.08
CA GLY A 170 1.61 11.53 -16.53
C GLY A 170 1.70 10.06 -16.98
N SER A 171 1.83 9.11 -16.07
CA SER A 171 1.92 7.68 -16.40
C SER A 171 0.63 7.18 -17.05
N PRO A 172 0.70 6.40 -18.15
CA PRO A 172 -0.48 5.88 -18.82
C PRO A 172 -1.18 4.80 -17.99
N VAL A 173 -2.48 4.94 -17.80
CA VAL A 173 -3.29 4.06 -16.95
C VAL A 173 -4.65 3.74 -17.57
N VAL A 174 -5.24 2.63 -17.14
CA VAL A 174 -6.66 2.30 -17.33
C VAL A 174 -7.34 2.32 -15.95
N PRO A 175 -8.29 3.23 -15.68
CA PRO A 175 -9.01 3.23 -14.42
C PRO A 175 -9.95 2.03 -14.35
N VAL A 176 -9.96 1.36 -13.19
CA VAL A 176 -10.80 0.19 -12.92
C VAL A 176 -11.41 0.28 -11.54
N PHE A 177 -12.61 -0.26 -11.39
CA PHE A 177 -13.39 -0.18 -10.16
C PHE A 177 -13.80 -1.56 -9.70
N THR A 178 -13.47 -1.91 -8.47
CA THR A 178 -13.92 -3.17 -7.84
C THR A 178 -15.30 -3.01 -7.19
N MET A 179 -15.68 -1.75 -6.90
CA MET A 179 -16.98 -1.36 -6.34
C MET A 179 -17.72 -0.37 -7.26
N PRO A 180 -19.00 -0.61 -7.58
CA PRO A 180 -19.80 0.30 -8.40
C PRO A 180 -19.92 1.72 -7.81
N GLY A 181 -19.92 1.86 -6.48
CA GLY A 181 -20.04 3.16 -5.82
C GLY A 181 -18.86 4.11 -6.13
N TYR A 182 -17.65 3.57 -6.27
CA TYR A 182 -16.48 4.38 -6.65
C TYR A 182 -16.56 4.83 -8.11
N LEU A 183 -17.05 3.96 -9.01
CA LEU A 183 -17.28 4.35 -10.40
C LEU A 183 -18.29 5.50 -10.51
N SER A 184 -19.39 5.46 -9.75
CA SER A 184 -20.39 6.54 -9.76
C SER A 184 -19.82 7.89 -9.34
N LEU A 185 -18.82 7.90 -8.44
CA LEU A 185 -18.10 9.12 -8.04
C LEU A 185 -17.11 9.60 -9.12
N PHE A 186 -16.63 8.69 -9.97
CA PHE A 186 -15.72 9.01 -11.06
C PHE A 186 -16.46 9.67 -12.24
N GLY A 187 -17.68 9.23 -12.53
CA GLY A 187 -18.57 9.86 -13.50
C GLY A 187 -19.56 8.89 -14.15
N ASP A 188 -20.45 9.42 -14.99
CA ASP A 188 -21.47 8.65 -15.72
C ASP A 188 -20.91 8.18 -17.07
N PHE A 189 -20.00 7.20 -17.03
CA PHE A 189 -19.37 6.62 -18.21
C PHE A 189 -20.09 5.36 -18.68
N ALA A 190 -20.05 5.10 -19.99
CA ALA A 190 -20.32 3.76 -20.49
C ALA A 190 -19.28 2.79 -19.92
N THR A 191 -19.72 1.66 -19.37
CA THR A 191 -18.84 0.73 -18.67
C THR A 191 -19.04 -0.70 -19.12
N ALA A 192 -17.98 -1.50 -19.03
CA ALA A 192 -18.04 -2.94 -19.12
C ALA A 192 -17.63 -3.57 -17.79
N ARG A 193 -18.34 -4.63 -17.40
CA ARG A 193 -17.98 -5.47 -16.25
C ARG A 193 -17.24 -6.71 -16.74
N ILE A 194 -15.97 -6.84 -16.37
CA ILE A 194 -15.04 -7.80 -16.99
C ILE A 194 -14.16 -8.44 -15.91
N PRO A 195 -13.91 -9.77 -15.94
CA PRO A 195 -12.85 -10.38 -15.16
C PRO A 195 -11.50 -9.73 -15.43
N VAL A 196 -10.68 -9.50 -14.40
CA VAL A 196 -9.37 -8.86 -14.58
C VAL A 196 -8.49 -9.64 -15.55
N ALA A 197 -8.54 -10.97 -15.54
CA ALA A 197 -7.81 -11.81 -16.49
C ALA A 197 -8.11 -11.43 -17.96
N ASP A 198 -9.39 -11.29 -18.31
CA ASP A 198 -9.82 -10.93 -19.67
C ASP A 198 -9.53 -9.45 -19.99
N LEU A 199 -9.59 -8.58 -18.97
CA LEU A 199 -9.25 -7.16 -19.15
C LEU A 199 -7.78 -6.99 -19.56
N LEU A 200 -6.86 -7.76 -18.97
CA LEU A 200 -5.43 -7.64 -19.25
C LEU A 200 -5.08 -7.84 -20.73
N GLU A 201 -5.87 -8.63 -21.46
CA GLU A 201 -5.71 -8.85 -22.91
C GLU A 201 -6.12 -7.62 -23.74
N ARG A 202 -6.88 -6.70 -23.15
CA ARG A 202 -7.44 -5.50 -23.80
C ARG A 202 -6.73 -4.22 -23.40
N ILE A 203 -5.81 -4.26 -22.44
CA ILE A 203 -5.08 -3.09 -21.98
C ILE A 203 -4.07 -2.66 -23.06
N PRO A 204 -4.01 -1.37 -23.43
CA PRO A 204 -3.00 -0.90 -24.36
C PRO A 204 -1.59 -1.09 -23.78
N ALA A 205 -0.64 -1.48 -24.62
CA ALA A 205 0.73 -1.73 -24.19
C ALA A 205 1.31 -0.55 -23.38
N GLY A 206 2.03 -0.86 -22.31
CA GLY A 206 2.63 0.13 -21.41
C GLY A 206 1.68 0.78 -20.40
N HIS A 207 0.38 0.45 -20.41
CA HIS A 207 -0.55 0.98 -19.41
C HIS A 207 -0.58 0.13 -18.14
N ALA A 208 -0.63 0.80 -17.00
CA ALA A 208 -0.95 0.20 -15.72
C ALA A 208 -2.46 0.22 -15.44
N LEU A 209 -2.92 -0.52 -14.44
CA LEU A 209 -4.28 -0.36 -13.91
C LEU A 209 -4.28 0.70 -12.81
N TYR A 210 -5.23 1.63 -12.85
CA TYR A 210 -5.48 2.55 -11.74
C TYR A 210 -6.75 2.10 -11.01
N VAL A 211 -6.57 1.39 -9.90
CA VAL A 211 -7.66 0.74 -9.17
C VAL A 211 -8.29 1.73 -8.18
N ASN A 212 -9.62 1.79 -8.19
CA ASN A 212 -10.46 2.61 -7.30
C ASN A 212 -9.94 4.06 -7.13
N PRO A 213 -9.70 4.81 -8.22
CA PRO A 213 -9.11 6.14 -8.17
C PRO A 213 -9.93 7.17 -7.37
N SER A 214 -11.23 6.94 -7.20
CA SER A 214 -12.17 7.75 -6.43
C SER A 214 -12.49 7.19 -5.03
N GLY A 215 -11.84 6.07 -4.65
CA GLY A 215 -11.95 5.48 -3.32
C GLY A 215 -11.05 6.18 -2.29
N PRO A 216 -11.09 5.74 -1.02
CA PRO A 216 -10.23 6.29 0.03
C PRO A 216 -8.74 6.01 -0.24
N ALA A 217 -8.42 4.96 -1.00
CA ALA A 217 -7.08 4.59 -1.42
C ALA A 217 -7.07 4.15 -2.89
N GLY A 218 -6.78 5.07 -3.81
CA GLY A 218 -6.49 4.73 -5.20
C GLY A 218 -5.08 4.17 -5.35
N LEU A 219 -4.90 3.11 -6.16
CA LEU A 219 -3.59 2.50 -6.37
C LEU A 219 -3.32 2.21 -7.85
N VAL A 220 -2.15 2.62 -8.32
CA VAL A 220 -1.64 2.25 -9.65
C VAL A 220 -0.86 0.94 -9.53
N VAL A 221 -1.24 -0.07 -10.31
CA VAL A 221 -0.63 -1.39 -10.31
C VAL A 221 -0.19 -1.80 -11.72
N ASP A 222 1.02 -2.33 -11.82
CA ASP A 222 1.56 -2.87 -13.08
C ASP A 222 0.68 -4.01 -13.59
N ALA A 223 0.19 -3.89 -14.84
CA ALA A 223 -0.66 -4.89 -15.47
C ALA A 223 0.09 -6.24 -15.60
N GLY A 224 1.41 -6.22 -15.83
CA GLY A 224 2.22 -7.43 -15.90
C GLY A 224 2.29 -8.19 -14.56
N ALA A 225 2.38 -7.47 -13.45
CA ALA A 225 2.36 -8.04 -12.10
C ALA A 225 1.02 -8.70 -11.77
N VAL A 226 -0.09 -8.07 -12.16
CA VAL A 226 -1.42 -8.67 -12.03
C VAL A 226 -1.53 -9.91 -12.91
N GLY A 227 -1.03 -9.88 -14.15
CA GLY A 227 -1.01 -11.03 -15.05
C GLY A 227 -0.25 -12.23 -14.48
N ARG A 228 0.91 -12.01 -13.84
CA ARG A 228 1.64 -13.09 -13.15
C ARG A 228 0.83 -13.69 -11.99
N ALA A 229 0.08 -12.87 -11.25
CA ALA A 229 -0.79 -13.35 -10.18
C ALA A 229 -2.00 -14.15 -10.70
N VAL A 230 -2.52 -13.81 -11.89
CA VAL A 230 -3.54 -14.60 -12.60
C VAL A 230 -2.99 -15.97 -12.96
N THR A 231 -1.82 -16.05 -13.59
CA THR A 231 -1.18 -17.34 -13.95
C THR A 231 -0.93 -18.20 -12.71
N ALA A 232 -0.35 -17.63 -11.65
CA ALA A 232 -0.11 -18.34 -10.40
C ALA A 232 -1.40 -18.85 -9.73
N SER A 233 -2.51 -18.14 -9.91
CA SER A 233 -3.82 -18.53 -9.38
C SER A 233 -4.43 -19.71 -10.12
N HIS A 234 -4.15 -19.87 -11.42
CA HIS A 234 -4.58 -21.02 -12.21
C HIS A 234 -3.71 -22.27 -12.00
N GLU A 235 -2.44 -22.09 -11.66
CA GLU A 235 -1.51 -23.20 -11.37
C GLU A 235 -1.66 -23.78 -9.95
N ALA A 236 -2.27 -23.04 -9.02
CA ALA A 236 -2.58 -23.54 -7.70
C ALA A 236 -3.67 -24.62 -7.80
N PRO A 237 -3.41 -25.89 -7.44
CA PRO A 237 -4.44 -26.92 -7.47
C PRO A 237 -5.57 -26.57 -6.50
N ASP A 238 -6.83 -26.70 -6.95
CA ASP A 238 -7.97 -26.85 -6.06
C ASP A 238 -7.63 -28.00 -5.11
N THR A 239 -7.25 -27.69 -3.87
CA THR A 239 -7.08 -28.72 -2.85
C THR A 239 -8.48 -29.21 -2.51
N PRO A 240 -8.89 -30.43 -2.90
CA PRO A 240 -10.19 -30.94 -2.53
C PRO A 240 -10.17 -31.15 -1.02
N GLY A 241 -11.30 -30.84 -0.38
CA GLY A 241 -11.49 -30.89 1.07
C GLY A 241 -10.91 -32.15 1.70
N SER A 242 -10.29 -31.94 2.86
CA SER A 242 -9.79 -32.98 3.77
C SER A 242 -10.78 -34.16 3.86
N PRO A 243 -10.34 -35.42 3.78
CA PRO A 243 -11.23 -36.56 3.94
C PRO A 243 -11.76 -36.59 5.38
N GLU A 244 -13.07 -36.81 5.53
CA GLU A 244 -13.69 -37.06 6.83
C GLU A 244 -13.03 -38.24 7.55
N PRO A 245 -12.93 -38.21 8.89
CA PRO A 245 -12.40 -39.33 9.65
C PRO A 245 -13.39 -40.51 9.58
N ARG A 246 -12.95 -41.63 9.00
CA ARG A 246 -13.67 -42.90 9.15
C ARG A 246 -13.72 -43.28 10.63
N THR A 247 -14.94 -43.48 11.12
CA THR A 247 -15.22 -44.16 12.40
C THR A 247 -15.33 -45.66 12.16
#